data_AF-E9I7H2-F1
#
_entry.id   AF-E9I7H2-F1
#
_cell.length_a   1.000
_cell.length_b   1.000
_cell.length_c   1.000
_cell.angle_alpha   90.00
_cell.angle_beta   90.00
_cell.angle_gamma   90.00
#
_symmetry.space_group_name_H-M   'P 1'
#
loop_
_entity.id
_entity.type
_entity.pdbx_description
1 polymer ?
#
loop_
_entity_poly.entity_id
_entity_poly.type
_entity_poly.pdbx_seq_one_letter_code
_entity_poly.pdbx_strand_id
1 'polypeptide(L)'
;MTTNPTILSKRIAEALTARQEGAQWESFIVSMLEKLEISADERAKAVKRYEELARHVARKLGVGEVDVHVVVQGSMRTQTTTA
;
A
#
# COMPACT_ATOMS: atom_id res chain seq x y z
N MET A 1 -19.72 18.06 43.95
CA MET A 1 -19.51 18.06 42.49
C MET A 1 -20.76 17.48 41.83
N THR A 2 -21.62 18.32 41.26
CA THR A 2 -22.84 17.87 40.57
C THR A 2 -22.51 17.67 39.09
N THR A 3 -22.46 16.41 38.64
CA THR A 3 -22.36 16.11 37.20
C THR A 3 -23.69 16.44 36.56
N ASN A 4 -23.77 17.56 35.83
CA ASN A 4 -24.97 17.96 35.12
C ASN A 4 -25.16 17.04 33.89
N PRO A 5 -26.18 16.18 33.86
CA PRO A 5 -26.30 15.10 32.87
C PRO A 5 -26.38 15.61 31.43
N THR A 6 -26.90 16.82 31.21
CA THR A 6 -26.97 17.47 29.89
C THR A 6 -25.60 17.85 29.33
N ILE A 7 -24.66 18.23 30.20
CA ILE A 7 -23.28 18.59 29.80
C ILE A 7 -22.50 17.33 29.43
N LEU A 8 -22.68 16.25 30.19
CA LEU A 8 -22.02 14.98 29.90
C LEU A 8 -22.53 14.37 28.59
N SER A 9 -23.85 14.34 28.37
CA SER A 9 -24.43 13.82 27.13
C SER A 9 -23.99 14.61 25.90
N LYS A 10 -23.89 15.94 25.99
CA LYS A 10 -23.38 16.79 24.91
C LYS A 10 -21.93 16.44 24.55
N ARG A 11 -21.05 16.31 25.56
CA ARG A 11 -19.64 15.93 25.35
C ARG A 11 -19.49 14.54 24.73
N ILE A 12 -20.32 13.60 25.15
CA ILE A 12 -20.32 12.24 24.58
C ILE A 12 -20.77 12.29 23.12
N ALA A 13 -21.83 13.02 22.80
CA ALA A 13 -22.30 13.18 21.42
C ALA A 13 -21.23 13.82 20.53
N GLU A 14 -20.59 14.91 20.98
CA GLU A 14 -19.49 15.57 20.26
C GLU A 14 -18.31 14.61 20.02
N ALA A 15 -17.93 13.83 21.03
CA ALA A 15 -16.86 12.83 20.89
C ALA A 15 -17.21 11.71 19.91
N LEU A 16 -18.48 11.27 19.89
CA LEU A 16 -18.97 10.25 18.95
C LEU A 16 -18.98 10.78 17.52
N THR A 17 -19.43 12.03 17.30
CA THR A 17 -19.40 12.68 15.99
C THR A 17 -17.97 12.83 15.47
N ALA A 18 -17.05 13.35 16.30
CA ALA A 18 -15.64 13.48 15.91
C ALA A 18 -15.00 12.13 15.54
N ARG A 19 -15.35 11.06 16.27
CA ARG A 19 -14.88 9.70 15.95
C ARG A 19 -15.46 9.19 14.62
N GLN A 20 -16.74 9.46 14.36
CA GLN A 20 -17.39 9.07 13.11
C GLN A 20 -16.78 9.80 11.91
N GLU A 21 -16.55 11.11 12.03
CA GLU A 21 -15.88 11.91 11.01
C GLU A 21 -14.45 11.39 10.76
N GLY A 22 -13.71 11.07 11.82
CA GLY A 22 -12.38 10.45 11.70
C GLY A 22 -12.41 9.16 10.88
N ALA A 23 -13.37 8.26 11.14
CA ALA A 23 -13.52 7.02 10.39
C ALA A 23 -13.89 7.25 8.92
N GLN A 24 -14.70 8.27 8.62
CA GLN A 24 -15.03 8.64 7.24
C GLN A 24 -13.80 9.17 6.50
N TRP A 25 -13.02 10.04 7.14
CA TRP A 25 -11.76 10.54 6.56
C TRP A 25 -10.75 9.43 6.32
N GLU A 26 -10.60 8.52 7.27
CA GLU A 26 -9.74 7.34 7.12
C GLU A 26 -10.15 6.51 5.90
N SER A 27 -11.43 6.14 5.80
CA SER A 27 -11.94 5.38 4.66
C SER A 27 -11.74 6.11 3.33
N PHE A 28 -11.95 7.43 3.31
CA PHE A 28 -11.74 8.24 2.11
C PHE A 28 -10.26 8.25 1.70
N ILE A 29 -9.34 8.51 2.63
CA ILE A 29 -7.90 8.52 2.37
C ILE A 29 -7.43 7.16 1.87
N VAL A 30 -7.84 6.06 2.51
CA VAL A 30 -7.51 4.69 2.07
C VAL A 30 -7.97 4.47 0.63
N SER A 31 -9.21 4.83 0.31
CA SER A 31 -9.75 4.70 -1.05
C SER A 31 -9.01 5.52 -2.11
N MET A 32 -8.37 6.63 -1.71
CA MET A 32 -7.53 7.42 -2.59
C MET A 32 -6.15 6.78 -2.77
N LEU A 33 -5.55 6.27 -1.68
CA LEU A 33 -4.25 5.62 -1.72
C LEU A 33 -4.30 4.33 -2.56
N GLU A 34 -5.34 3.51 -2.41
CA GLU A 34 -5.54 2.29 -3.21
C GLU A 34 -5.57 2.57 -4.72
N LYS A 35 -6.07 3.75 -5.15
CA LYS A 35 -6.07 4.14 -6.57
C LYS A 35 -4.70 4.53 -7.10
N LEU A 36 -3.80 4.95 -6.22
CA LEU A 36 -2.44 5.31 -6.60
C LEU A 36 -1.54 4.08 -6.69
N GLU A 37 -1.87 2.99 -5.99
CA GLU A 37 -1.09 1.77 -6.03
C GLU A 37 -1.14 1.11 -7.42
N ILE A 38 -0.01 0.53 -7.83
CA ILE A 38 0.01 -0.29 -9.04
C ILE A 38 -0.94 -1.49 -8.89
N SER A 39 -1.65 -1.81 -9.97
CA SER A 39 -2.54 -2.96 -9.95
C SER A 39 -1.76 -4.27 -9.75
N ALA A 40 -2.43 -5.29 -9.18
CA ALA A 40 -1.84 -6.61 -9.01
C ALA A 40 -1.35 -7.21 -10.34
N ASP A 41 -2.07 -6.94 -11.43
CA ASP A 41 -1.72 -7.39 -12.78
C ASP A 41 -0.46 -6.69 -13.31
N GLU A 42 -0.32 -5.39 -13.09
CA GLU A 42 0.88 -4.64 -13.47
C GLU A 42 2.09 -5.06 -12.64
N ARG A 43 1.88 -5.30 -11.34
CA ARG A 43 2.91 -5.88 -10.47
C ARG A 43 3.36 -7.24 -10.99
N ALA A 44 2.44 -8.12 -11.37
CA ALA A 44 2.76 -9.43 -11.94
C ALA A 44 3.52 -9.31 -13.27
N LYS A 45 3.11 -8.39 -14.16
CA LYS A 45 3.84 -8.10 -15.40
C LYS A 45 5.26 -7.61 -15.14
N ALA A 46 5.47 -6.77 -14.13
CA ALA A 46 6.80 -6.30 -13.75
C ALA A 46 7.68 -7.44 -13.23
N VAL A 47 7.14 -8.32 -12.36
CA VAL A 47 7.86 -9.49 -11.85
C VAL A 47 8.30 -10.41 -13.00
N LYS A 48 7.40 -10.72 -13.93
CA LYS A 48 7.72 -11.56 -15.10
C LYS A 48 8.87 -10.97 -15.93
N ARG A 49 8.91 -9.65 -16.11
CA ARG A 49 10.01 -8.97 -16.82
C ARG A 49 11.35 -9.13 -16.10
N TYR A 50 11.37 -9.11 -14.77
CA TYR A 50 12.60 -9.35 -14.01
C TYR A 50 13.10 -10.79 -14.16
N GLU A 51 12.20 -11.77 -14.20
CA GLU A 51 12.57 -13.17 -14.47
C GLU A 51 13.08 -13.40 -15.90
N GLU A 52 12.47 -12.74 -16.89
CA GLU A 52 12.95 -12.74 -18.27
C GLU A 52 14.35 -12.10 -18.40
N LEU A 53 14.58 -11.01 -17.67
CA LEU A 53 15.88 -10.36 -17.58
C LEU A 53 16.93 -11.28 -16.95
N ALA A 54 16.60 -11.95 -15.84
CA ALA A 54 17.49 -12.89 -15.16
C ALA A 54 17.94 -14.00 -16.13
N ARG A 55 16.98 -14.63 -16.84
CA ARG A 55 17.28 -15.65 -17.86
C ARG A 55 18.11 -15.11 -19.02
N HIS A 56 17.84 -13.89 -19.47
CA HIS A 56 18.62 -13.26 -20.54
C HIS A 56 20.07 -13.04 -20.11
N VAL A 57 20.30 -12.57 -18.88
CA VAL A 57 21.64 -12.39 -18.32
C VAL A 57 22.34 -13.74 -18.13
N ALA A 58 21.65 -14.75 -17.61
CA ALA A 58 22.20 -16.10 -17.46
C ALA A 58 22.72 -16.67 -18.79
N ARG A 59 21.90 -16.58 -19.85
CA ARG A 59 22.29 -17.00 -21.20
C ARG A 59 23.52 -16.25 -21.72
N LYS A 60 23.61 -14.94 -21.45
CA LYS A 60 24.79 -14.14 -21.85
C LYS A 60 26.06 -14.49 -21.10
N LEU A 61 25.94 -14.89 -19.83
CA LEU A 61 27.06 -15.27 -18.98
C LEU A 61 27.46 -16.75 -19.14
N GLY A 62 26.66 -17.55 -19.85
CA GLY A 62 26.90 -18.98 -20.02
C GLY A 62 26.71 -19.79 -18.73
N VAL A 63 25.92 -19.27 -17.78
CA VAL A 63 25.57 -19.94 -16.51
C VAL A 63 24.18 -20.56 -16.60
N GLY A 64 23.81 -21.39 -15.62
CA GLY A 64 22.48 -21.97 -15.54
C GLY A 64 21.40 -20.88 -15.41
N GLU A 65 20.20 -21.14 -15.95
CA GLU A 65 19.11 -20.15 -15.97
C GLU A 65 18.66 -19.69 -14.58
N VAL A 66 19.01 -20.45 -13.53
CA VAL A 66 18.69 -20.17 -12.13
C VAL A 66 19.85 -19.54 -11.35
N ASP A 67 21.04 -19.43 -11.96
CA ASP A 67 22.25 -18.94 -11.29
C ASP A 67 22.32 -17.41 -11.22
N VAL A 68 21.35 -16.73 -11.85
CA VAL A 68 21.25 -15.27 -11.85
C VAL A 68 20.02 -14.82 -11.08
N HIS A 69 20.22 -14.01 -10.04
CA HIS A 69 19.16 -13.40 -9.26
C HIS A 69 19.08 -11.90 -9.53
N VAL A 70 17.91 -11.44 -9.99
CA VAL A 70 17.61 -10.00 -10.17
C VAL A 70 16.86 -9.51 -8.93
N VAL A 71 17.47 -8.58 -8.20
CA VAL A 71 16.86 -7.96 -7.02
C VAL A 71 16.45 -6.54 -7.35
N VAL A 72 15.14 -6.29 -7.31
CA VAL A 72 14.57 -4.96 -7.55
C VAL A 72 14.95 -4.00 -6.43
N GLN A 73 15.29 -2.75 -6.78
CA GLN A 73 15.60 -1.67 -5.83
C GLN A 73 14.61 -0.52 -5.99
N GLY A 74 14.57 0.39 -5.01
CA GLY A 74 13.73 1.59 -5.05
C GLY A 74 12.26 1.33 -4.70
N SER A 75 11.36 2.14 -5.28
CA SER A 75 9.92 2.17 -4.94
C SER A 75 9.23 0.82 -5.06
N MET A 76 9.63 -0.01 -6.02
CA MET A 76 9.10 -1.37 -6.19
C MET A 76 9.47 -2.29 -5.03
N ARG A 77 10.66 -2.13 -4.45
CA ARG A 77 11.10 -2.89 -3.27
C ARG A 77 10.38 -2.43 -2.01
N THR A 78 10.13 -1.13 -1.88
CA THR A 78 9.45 -0.53 -0.71
C THR A 78 7.93 -0.52 -0.83
N GLN A 79 7.36 -1.08 -1.91
CA GLN A 79 5.92 -1.10 -2.17
C GLN A 79 5.29 0.31 -2.21
N THR A 80 6.03 1.29 -2.74
CA THR A 80 5.57 2.67 -2.90
C THR A 80 5.50 3.08 -4.37
N THR A 81 5.33 2.11 -5.27
CA THR A 81 5.19 2.39 -6.72
C THR A 81 3.79 2.92 -6.98
N THR A 82 3.71 4.09 -7.61
CA THR A 82 2.45 4.69 -8.06
C THR A 82 2.20 4.40 -9.55
N ALA A 83 0.93 4.22 -9.94
CA ALA A 83 0.51 4.06 -11.32
C ALA A 83 0.53 5.38 -12.13
#